data_AF-A0A1S1LIA2-F1
#
_entry.id   AF-A0A1S1LIA2-F1
#
_cell.length_a   1.000
_cell.length_b   1.000
_cell.length_c   1.000
_cell.angle_alpha   90.00
_cell.angle_beta   90.00
_cell.angle_gamma   90.00
#
_symmetry.space_group_name_H-M   'P 1'
#
loop_
_entity.id
_entity.type
_entity.pdbx_description
1 polymer ?
#
loop_
_entity_poly.entity_id
_entity_poly.type
_entity_poly.pdbx_seq_one_letter_code
_entity_poly.pdbx_strand_id
1 'polypeptide(L)'
;MYAVDGKISNFETPSEFNDRQEPITIGSRSGWLLHTKNGLSCTVVLPSEQGLAAAQVDLFSELTKQRYDQCPLAVQIATQIEPKIPS
;
A
#
# COMPACT_ATOMS: atom_id res chain seq x y z
N MET A 1 2.28 8.54 6.11
CA MET A 1 3.47 7.95 5.47
C MET A 1 4.32 7.41 6.61
N TYR A 2 4.67 6.14 6.54
CA TYR A 2 5.51 5.48 7.53
C TYR A 2 6.73 4.89 6.82
N ALA A 3 7.89 4.98 7.48
CA ALA A 3 9.04 4.16 7.16
C ALA A 3 8.96 2.91 8.04
N VAL A 4 9.11 1.73 7.44
CA VAL A 4 8.99 0.45 8.15
C VAL A 4 10.21 -0.41 7.84
N ASP A 5 10.81 -0.99 8.88
CA ASP A 5 11.83 -2.02 8.73
C ASP A 5 11.24 -3.23 8.01
N GLY A 6 11.84 -3.62 6.90
CA GLY A 6 11.32 -4.72 6.11
C GLY A 6 11.95 -4.80 4.73
N LYS A 7 11.58 -5.85 3.99
CA LYS A 7 11.99 -6.06 2.59
C LYS A 7 10.76 -6.23 1.72
N ILE A 8 10.85 -5.75 0.48
CA ILE A 8 9.71 -5.85 -0.45
C ILE A 8 9.32 -7.31 -0.75
N SER A 9 10.29 -8.24 -0.65
CA SER A 9 10.08 -9.69 -0.77
C SER A 9 9.14 -10.26 0.28
N ASN A 10 8.93 -9.58 1.42
CA ASN A 10 8.00 -10.03 2.46
C ASN A 10 6.54 -10.07 1.96
N PHE A 11 6.23 -9.39 0.86
CA PHE A 11 4.89 -9.30 0.27
C PHE A 11 4.72 -10.19 -0.97
N GLU A 12 5.72 -11.02 -1.32
CA GLU A 12 5.59 -11.98 -2.42
C GLU A 12 4.62 -13.11 -2.08
N THR A 13 4.52 -13.46 -0.79
CA THR A 13 3.55 -14.45 -0.31
C THR A 13 2.22 -13.75 -0.01
N PRO A 14 1.10 -14.16 -0.64
CA PRO A 14 -0.22 -13.64 -0.31
C PRO A 14 -0.56 -13.81 1.17
N SER A 15 -1.03 -12.74 1.79
CA SER A 15 -1.48 -12.74 3.17
C SER A 15 -2.97 -13.05 3.28
N GLU A 16 -3.35 -13.90 4.23
CA GLU A 16 -4.77 -14.21 4.51
C GLU A 16 -5.58 -13.02 5.02
N PHE A 17 -4.89 -11.97 5.50
CA PHE A 17 -5.49 -10.72 5.95
C PHE A 17 -5.96 -9.82 4.79
N ASN A 18 -5.50 -10.10 3.56
CA ASN A 18 -5.80 -9.32 2.38
C ASN A 18 -6.83 -10.04 1.50
N ASP A 19 -7.83 -9.32 0.99
CA ASP A 19 -8.68 -9.82 -0.10
C ASP A 19 -8.08 -9.48 -1.47
N ARG A 20 -7.16 -8.51 -1.53
CA ARG A 20 -6.37 -8.15 -2.72
C ARG A 20 -4.94 -7.86 -2.31
N GLN A 21 -4.01 -8.52 -2.98
CA GLN A 21 -2.56 -8.34 -2.85
C GLN A 21 -1.94 -8.46 -4.23
N GLU A 22 -1.64 -7.31 -4.83
CA GLU A 22 -1.31 -7.21 -6.25
C GLU A 22 0.04 -6.52 -6.46
N PRO A 23 0.86 -6.99 -7.40
CA PRO A 23 2.06 -6.25 -7.79
C PRO A 23 1.64 -4.92 -8.45
N ILE A 24 2.38 -3.85 -8.13
CA ILE A 24 2.16 -2.52 -8.70
C ILE A 24 3.49 -1.83 -9.00
N THR A 25 3.51 -0.99 -10.02
CA THR A 25 4.66 -0.12 -10.32
C THR A 25 4.23 1.33 -10.20
N ILE A 26 4.96 2.10 -9.40
CA ILE A 26 4.77 3.54 -9.23
C ILE A 26 6.10 4.21 -9.58
N GLY A 27 6.10 5.04 -10.63
CA GLY A 27 7.33 5.65 -11.13
C GLY A 27 8.38 4.59 -11.47
N SER A 28 9.52 4.66 -10.79
CA SER A 28 10.65 3.74 -10.97
C SER A 28 10.61 2.51 -10.05
N ARG A 29 9.66 2.46 -9.10
CA ARG A 29 9.63 1.48 -8.03
C ARG A 29 8.55 0.43 -8.27
N SER A 30 8.91 -0.85 -8.21
CA SER A 30 7.96 -1.96 -8.16
C SER A 30 7.71 -2.35 -6.71
N GLY A 31 6.45 -2.57 -6.37
CA GLY A 31 6.01 -2.89 -5.02
C GLY A 31 4.65 -3.58 -5.02
N TRP A 32 3.89 -3.37 -3.95
CA TRP A 32 2.65 -4.11 -3.70
C TRP A 32 1.49 -3.21 -3.29
N LEU A 33 0.32 -3.50 -3.81
CA LEU A 33 -0.96 -2.96 -3.38
C LEU A 33 -1.66 -4.00 -2.50
N LEU A 34 -2.04 -3.59 -1.29
CA LEU A 34 -2.61 -4.45 -0.25
C LEU A 34 -3.95 -3.86 0.16
N HIS A 35 -5.03 -4.61 0.00
CA HIS A 35 -6.34 -4.25 0.53
C HIS A 35 -6.77 -5.31 1.53
N THR A 36 -7.11 -4.86 2.73
CA THR A 36 -7.49 -5.76 3.82
C THR A 36 -8.86 -6.34 3.60
N LYS A 37 -9.04 -7.62 3.91
CA LYS A 37 -10.30 -8.38 3.75
C LYS A 37 -11.48 -7.81 4.52
N ASN A 38 -11.23 -7.07 5.60
CA ASN A 38 -12.27 -6.36 6.35
C ASN A 38 -12.67 -5.01 5.71
N GLY A 39 -12.09 -4.63 4.57
CA GLY A 39 -12.33 -3.40 3.85
C GLY A 39 -11.82 -2.13 4.55
N LEU A 40 -11.05 -2.26 5.63
CA LEU A 40 -10.66 -1.12 6.45
C LEU A 40 -9.57 -0.27 5.79
N SER A 41 -8.57 -0.92 5.18
CA SER A 41 -7.37 -0.26 4.69
C SER A 41 -6.98 -0.67 3.28
N CYS A 42 -6.44 0.28 2.52
CA CYS A 42 -5.62 -0.01 1.35
C CYS A 42 -4.25 0.63 1.49
N THR A 43 -3.21 -0.12 1.20
CA THR A 43 -1.81 0.28 1.34
C THR A 43 -1.05 0.01 0.06
N VAL A 44 -0.29 1.00 -0.42
CA VAL A 44 0.77 0.80 -1.40
C VAL A 44 2.11 0.78 -0.66
N VAL A 45 2.87 -0.30 -0.86
CA VAL A 45 4.20 -0.51 -0.28
C VAL A 45 5.24 -0.45 -1.39
N LEU A 46 6.22 0.45 -1.26
CA LEU A 46 7.32 0.62 -2.20
C LEU A 46 8.67 0.43 -1.49
N PRO A 47 9.71 -0.09 -2.17
CA PRO A 47 11.06 -0.14 -1.62
C PRO A 47 11.65 1.26 -1.44
N SER A 48 12.49 1.44 -0.44
CA SER A 48 13.34 2.62 -0.19
C SER A 48 14.76 2.17 0.18
N GLU A 49 15.77 3.04 0.04
CA GLU A 49 17.17 2.77 0.37
C GLU A 49 17.34 2.03 1.71
N GLN A 50 16.57 2.44 2.73
CA GLN A 50 16.63 1.91 4.09
C GLN A 50 15.32 1.25 4.53
N GLY A 51 14.66 0.50 3.64
CA GLY A 51 13.51 -0.33 4.00
C GLY A 51 12.31 -0.11 3.09
N LEU A 52 11.16 0.24 3.67
CA LEU A 52 9.89 0.37 2.96
C LEU A 52 9.25 1.73 3.20
N ALA A 53 8.63 2.27 2.14
CA ALA A 53 7.75 3.42 2.20
C ALA A 53 6.31 2.96 1.95
N ALA A 54 5.39 3.33 2.85
CA ALA A 54 3.98 2.96 2.75
C ALA A 54 3.06 4.19 2.65
N ALA A 55 2.17 4.16 1.66
CA ALA A 55 1.01 5.05 1.56
C ALA A 55 -0.25 4.24 1.88
N GLN A 56 -0.85 4.51 3.04
CA GLN A 56 -2.03 3.80 3.53
C GLN A 56 -3.21 4.77 3.65
N VAL A 57 -4.37 4.31 3.23
CA VAL A 57 -5.66 4.98 3.43
C VAL A 57 -6.54 4.05 4.24
N ASP A 58 -6.95 4.54 5.41
CA ASP A 58 -7.89 3.86 6.28
C ASP A 58 -9.27 4.51 6.17
N LEU A 59 -10.29 3.68 6.15
CA LEU A 59 -11.68 4.11 6.17
C LEU A 59 -12.21 4.17 7.61
N PHE A 60 -13.10 5.13 7.84
CA PHE A 60 -13.95 5.12 9.03
C PHE A 60 -15.11 4.13 8.82
N SER A 61 -15.70 3.65 9.93
CA SER A 61 -16.66 2.54 9.94
C SER A 61 -17.80 2.66 8.92
N GLU A 62 -18.37 3.84 8.72
CA GLU A 62 -19.47 4.04 7.76
C GLU A 62 -19.04 3.81 6.30
N LEU A 63 -17.85 4.27 5.91
CA LEU A 63 -17.32 4.03 4.56
C LEU A 63 -16.91 2.57 4.37
N THR A 64 -16.40 1.92 5.41
CA THR A 64 -16.13 0.47 5.42
C THR A 64 -17.41 -0.34 5.19
N LYS A 65 -18.51 0.01 5.88
CA LYS A 65 -19.82 -0.64 5.68
C LYS A 65 -20.35 -0.46 4.25
N GLN A 66 -20.06 0.68 3.63
CA GLN A 66 -20.42 0.97 2.23
C GLN A 66 -19.49 0.28 1.22
N ARG A 67 -18.45 -0.44 1.67
CA ARG A 67 -17.46 -1.12 0.82
C ARG A 67 -16.83 -0.19 -0.21
N TYR A 68 -16.54 1.05 0.20
CA TYR A 68 -15.82 1.98 -0.66
C TYR A 68 -14.43 1.41 -0.97
N ASP A 69 -14.01 1.44 -2.24
CA ASP A 69 -12.64 1.07 -2.63
C ASP A 69 -11.72 2.29 -2.52
N GLN A 70 -10.91 2.31 -1.47
CA GLN A 70 -9.95 3.36 -1.16
C GLN A 70 -8.60 3.20 -1.85
N CYS A 71 -8.39 2.11 -2.59
CA CYS A 71 -7.13 1.86 -3.28
C CYS A 71 -6.74 2.89 -4.35
N PRO A 72 -7.66 3.44 -5.17
CA PRO A 72 -7.31 4.51 -6.09
C PRO A 72 -6.69 5.74 -5.39
N LEU A 73 -7.17 6.07 -4.19
CA LEU A 73 -6.62 7.16 -3.38
C LEU A 73 -5.24 6.81 -2.82
N ALA A 74 -5.04 5.58 -2.33
CA ALA A 74 -3.74 5.11 -1.86
C ALA A 74 -2.68 5.17 -2.98
N VAL A 75 -3.05 4.75 -4.20
CA VAL A 75 -2.20 4.84 -5.40
C VAL A 75 -1.89 6.28 -5.78
N GLN A 76 -2.89 7.18 -5.71
CA GLN A 76 -2.68 8.60 -5.99
C GLN A 76 -1.69 9.22 -5.01
N ILE A 77 -1.81 8.92 -3.71
CA ILE A 77 -0.88 9.38 -2.69
C ILE A 77 0.51 8.80 -2.95
N ALA A 78 0.62 7.49 -3.21
CA ALA A 78 1.88 6.81 -3.51
C ALA A 78 2.61 7.46 -4.69
N THR A 79 1.87 7.78 -5.76
CA THR A 79 2.39 8.47 -6.95
C THR A 79 2.98 9.84 -6.61
N GLN A 80 2.33 10.62 -5.73
CA GLN A 80 2.80 11.95 -5.36
C GLN A 80 4.04 11.91 -4.46
N ILE A 81 4.21 10.84 -3.69
CA ILE A 81 5.33 10.71 -2.75
C ILE A 81 6.52 9.97 -3.34
N GLU A 82 6.34 9.15 -4.39
CA GLU A 82 7.40 8.31 -4.95
C GLU A 82 8.69 9.08 -5.27
N PRO A 83 8.65 10.28 -5.88
CA PRO A 83 9.87 11.04 -6.17
C PRO A 83 10.64 11.52 -4.92
N LYS A 84 10.01 11.44 -3.74
CA LYS A 84 10.59 11.86 -2.45
C LYS A 84 11.07 10.68 -1.61
N ILE A 85 10.81 9.44 -2.05
CA ILE A 85 11.31 8.25 -1.37
C ILE A 85 12.82 8.16 -1.61
N PRO A 86 13.66 8.00 -0.57
CA PRO A 86 15.09 7.77 -0.74
C PRO A 86 15.37 6.51 -1.58
N SER A 87 16.28 6.64 -2.55
CA SER A 87 16.71 5.59 -3.48
C SER A 87 17.96 4.88 -2.99
#